data_AF-A0AAU7DBF6-F1
#
_entry.id   AF-A0AAU7DBF6-F1
#
_cell.length_a   1.000
_cell.length_b   1.000
_cell.length_c   1.000
_cell.angle_alpha   90.00
_cell.angle_beta   90.00
_cell.angle_gamma   90.00
#
_symmetry.space_group_name_H-M   'P 1'
#
loop_
_entity.id
_entity.type
_entity.pdbx_description
1 polymer ?
#
loop_
_entity_poly.entity_id
_entity_poly.type
_entity_poly.pdbx_seq_one_letter_code
_entity_poly.pdbx_strand_id
1 'polypeptide(L)'
;MNPNRISHEPESASARIADDAYTIPMWIRALVIVGSLLMVLGGVISLAQPSMLLAPTDQITAGVHIYAGYFAVRNLALGLFLPLLLVMRARRAFGSMMVLVGLIQMFDVIMDCVEGRWTIVPGVLVLGILYLIGSARVTGAPFWRRESWS
;
A
#
# COMPACT_ATOMS: atom_id res chain seq x y z
N MET A 1 -30.70 -21.89 50.66
CA MET A 1 -29.99 -20.61 50.46
C MET A 1 -28.60 -20.98 49.92
N ASN A 2 -28.37 -20.85 48.61
CA ASN A 2 -27.18 -21.41 47.93
C ASN A 2 -26.25 -20.27 47.50
N PRO A 3 -25.04 -20.11 48.08
CA PRO A 3 -24.23 -18.91 47.92
C PRO A 3 -23.12 -19.09 46.87
N ASN A 4 -23.41 -19.64 45.68
CA ASN A 4 -22.38 -19.81 44.67
C ASN A 4 -22.89 -19.73 43.22
N ARG A 5 -23.29 -18.52 42.81
CA ARG A 5 -23.51 -18.18 41.39
C ARG A 5 -22.74 -16.91 41.06
N ILE A 6 -21.41 -17.02 41.03
CA ILE A 6 -20.55 -16.00 40.44
C ILE A 6 -20.77 -16.08 38.92
N SER A 7 -21.39 -15.04 38.38
CA SER A 7 -21.66 -14.86 36.96
C SER A 7 -20.35 -14.69 36.18
N HIS A 8 -19.89 -15.74 35.50
CA HIS A 8 -18.73 -15.73 34.59
C HIS A 8 -19.00 -15.09 33.21
N GLU A 9 -20.01 -14.21 33.08
CA GLU A 9 -20.42 -13.64 31.78
C GLU A 9 -19.84 -12.28 31.35
N PRO A 10 -18.99 -11.53 32.09
CA PRO A 10 -18.45 -10.26 31.56
C PRO A 10 -17.17 -10.42 30.70
N GLU A 11 -16.41 -11.49 30.90
CA GLU A 11 -15.08 -11.66 30.30
C GLU A 11 -15.17 -12.12 28.83
N SER A 12 -16.08 -13.05 28.54
CA SER A 12 -16.30 -13.55 27.17
C SER A 12 -17.00 -12.51 26.27
N ALA A 13 -17.87 -11.67 26.83
CA ALA A 13 -18.50 -10.56 26.12
C ALA A 13 -17.48 -9.44 25.83
N SER A 14 -16.65 -9.06 26.80
CA SER A 14 -15.61 -8.03 26.60
C SER A 14 -14.51 -8.48 25.62
N ALA A 15 -14.13 -9.76 25.65
CA ALA A 15 -13.17 -10.33 24.71
C ALA A 15 -13.71 -10.37 23.26
N ARG A 16 -15.00 -10.71 23.06
CA ARG A 16 -15.64 -10.67 21.74
C ARG A 16 -15.81 -9.24 21.20
N ILE A 17 -16.14 -8.28 22.07
CA ILE A 17 -16.21 -6.86 21.71
C ILE A 17 -14.82 -6.33 21.31
N ALA A 18 -13.74 -6.80 21.95
CA ALA A 18 -12.38 -6.42 21.61
C ALA A 18 -11.88 -7.03 20.27
N ASP A 19 -12.30 -8.25 19.94
CA ASP A 19 -11.98 -8.90 18.65
C ASP A 19 -12.78 -8.30 17.47
N ASP A 20 -14.03 -7.88 17.69
CA ASP A 20 -14.84 -7.16 16.68
C ASP A 20 -14.32 -5.74 16.41
N ALA A 21 -13.52 -5.16 17.32
CA ALA A 21 -13.22 -3.74 17.33
C ALA A 21 -12.16 -3.26 16.31
N TYR A 22 -11.54 -4.12 15.49
CA TYR A 22 -10.64 -3.61 14.44
C TYR A 22 -10.60 -4.41 13.15
N THR A 23 -11.72 -4.36 12.43
CA THR A 23 -11.76 -4.77 11.04
C THR A 23 -11.11 -3.69 10.16
N ILE A 24 -10.09 -4.05 9.35
CA ILE A 24 -9.51 -3.12 8.36
C ILE A 24 -10.64 -2.55 7.50
N PRO A 25 -10.81 -1.21 7.44
CA PRO A 25 -11.88 -0.57 6.68
C PRO A 25 -11.93 -1.05 5.23
N MET A 26 -13.13 -1.28 4.71
CA MET A 26 -13.32 -1.81 3.35
C MET A 26 -12.67 -0.91 2.28
N TRP A 27 -12.70 0.42 2.47
CA TRP A 27 -12.05 1.34 1.54
C TRP A 27 -10.53 1.17 1.49
N ILE A 28 -9.87 0.81 2.60
CA ILE A 28 -8.43 0.51 2.63
C ILE A 28 -8.15 -0.79 1.86
N ARG A 29 -9.01 -1.80 2.02
CA ARG A 29 -8.90 -3.05 1.25
C ARG A 29 -9.04 -2.78 -0.25
N ALA A 30 -10.05 -2.01 -0.64
CA ALA A 30 -10.26 -1.62 -2.04
C ALA A 30 -9.07 -0.84 -2.58
N LEU A 31 -8.56 0.15 -1.83
CA LEU A 31 -7.38 0.92 -2.18
C LEU A 31 -6.17 0.02 -2.44
N VAL A 32 -5.91 -0.94 -1.54
CA VAL A 32 -4.79 -1.87 -1.66
C VAL A 32 -4.96 -2.79 -2.87
N ILE A 33 -6.15 -3.35 -3.09
CA ILE A 33 -6.41 -4.20 -4.24
C ILE A 33 -6.19 -3.41 -5.54
N VAL A 34 -6.77 -2.22 -5.66
CA VAL A 34 -6.64 -1.39 -6.86
C VAL A 34 -5.19 -0.96 -7.07
N GLY A 35 -4.52 -0.44 -6.04
CA GLY A 35 -3.13 0.00 -6.16
C GLY A 35 -2.17 -1.16 -6.47
N SER A 36 -2.39 -2.34 -5.90
CA SER A 36 -1.63 -3.54 -6.23
C SER A 36 -1.82 -3.98 -7.67
N LEU A 37 -3.06 -3.97 -8.17
CA LEU A 37 -3.33 -4.28 -9.57
C LEU A 37 -2.64 -3.30 -10.50
N LEU A 38 -2.70 -1.99 -10.20
CA LEU A 38 -2.01 -0.97 -10.98
C LEU A 38 -0.49 -1.14 -10.96
N MET A 39 0.10 -1.47 -9.81
CA MET A 39 1.54 -1.73 -9.69
C MET A 39 1.95 -2.98 -10.48
N VAL A 40 1.20 -4.07 -10.37
CA VAL A 40 1.48 -5.29 -11.13
C VAL A 40 1.39 -5.02 -12.63
N LEU A 41 0.34 -4.32 -13.08
CA LEU A 41 0.19 -3.92 -14.48
C LEU A 41 1.34 -3.03 -14.93
N GLY A 42 1.71 -2.01 -14.16
CA GLY A 42 2.85 -1.15 -14.47
C GLY A 42 4.17 -1.92 -14.57
N GLY A 43 4.37 -2.92 -13.70
CA GLY A 43 5.54 -3.79 -13.76
C GLY A 43 5.56 -4.71 -14.97
N VAL A 44 4.42 -5.31 -15.33
CA VAL A 44 4.30 -6.15 -16.52
C VAL A 44 4.47 -5.33 -17.81
N ILE A 45 3.83 -4.16 -17.89
CA ILE A 45 3.94 -3.25 -19.05
C ILE A 45 5.39 -2.82 -19.23
N SER A 46 6.11 -2.54 -18.15
CA SER A 46 7.54 -2.20 -18.21
C SER A 46 8.39 -3.29 -18.87
N LEU A 47 8.11 -4.57 -18.58
CA LEU A 47 8.83 -5.69 -19.21
C LEU A 47 8.37 -5.95 -20.65
N ALA A 48 7.06 -5.84 -20.91
CA ALA A 48 6.49 -6.17 -22.21
C ALA A 48 6.71 -5.07 -23.26
N GLN A 49 6.64 -3.79 -22.86
CA GLN A 49 6.76 -2.63 -23.73
C GLN A 49 7.64 -1.54 -23.09
N PRO A 50 8.96 -1.74 -23.02
CA PRO A 50 9.90 -0.75 -22.46
C PRO A 50 9.84 0.60 -23.18
N SER A 51 9.40 0.62 -24.44
CA SER A 51 9.20 1.83 -25.24
C SER A 51 8.18 2.80 -24.63
N MET A 52 7.27 2.33 -23.77
CA MET A 52 6.31 3.20 -23.08
C MET A 52 6.93 4.03 -21.96
N LEU A 53 8.17 3.72 -21.54
CA LEU A 53 8.91 4.52 -20.56
C LEU A 53 9.66 5.69 -21.23
N LEU A 54 9.75 5.68 -22.56
CA LEU A 54 10.46 6.66 -23.36
C LEU A 54 9.50 7.70 -23.96
N ALA A 55 10.03 8.87 -24.30
CA ALA A 55 9.35 9.78 -25.19
C ALA A 55 9.15 9.11 -26.57
N PRO A 56 8.07 9.44 -27.33
CA PRO A 56 7.79 8.81 -28.63
C PRO A 56 8.92 8.90 -29.65
N THR A 57 9.88 9.81 -29.44
CA THR A 57 11.01 10.09 -30.33
C THR A 57 12.31 9.38 -29.93
N ASP A 58 12.36 8.76 -28.74
CA ASP A 58 13.59 8.21 -28.19
C ASP A 58 13.82 6.75 -28.60
N GLN A 59 15.08 6.41 -28.82
CA GLN A 59 15.48 5.05 -29.20
C GLN A 59 15.54 4.13 -27.99
N ILE A 60 15.10 2.89 -28.17
CA ILE A 60 15.25 1.84 -27.17
C ILE A 60 16.72 1.42 -27.13
N THR A 61 17.43 1.84 -26.08
CA THR A 61 18.81 1.42 -25.83
C THR A 61 18.86 0.28 -24.81
N ALA A 62 20.00 -0.39 -24.68
CA ALA A 62 20.21 -1.41 -23.65
C ALA A 62 19.98 -0.87 -22.23
N GLY A 63 20.25 0.42 -21.98
CA GLY A 63 19.99 1.06 -20.69
C GLY A 63 18.50 1.13 -20.33
N VAL A 64 17.63 1.27 -21.34
CA VAL A 64 16.17 1.32 -21.15
C VAL A 64 15.64 -0.02 -20.67
N HIS A 65 16.16 -1.13 -21.21
CA HIS A 65 15.80 -2.47 -20.74
C HIS A 65 16.21 -2.71 -19.28
N ILE A 66 17.39 -2.21 -18.87
CA ILE A 66 17.86 -2.32 -17.49
C ILE A 66 16.96 -1.49 -16.55
N TYR A 67 16.68 -0.24 -16.91
CA TYR A 67 15.77 0.62 -16.15
C TYR A 67 14.36 0.03 -16.05
N ALA A 68 13.82 -0.47 -17.17
CA ALA A 68 12.53 -1.13 -17.22
C ALA A 68 12.49 -2.39 -16.32
N GLY A 69 13.58 -3.15 -16.26
CA GLY A 69 13.73 -4.27 -15.34
C GLY A 69 13.67 -3.84 -13.87
N TYR A 70 14.40 -2.79 -13.49
CA TYR A 70 14.35 -2.26 -12.12
C TYR A 70 12.96 -1.75 -11.74
N PHE A 71 12.32 -0.99 -12.64
CA PHE A 71 10.97 -0.48 -12.44
C PHE A 71 9.96 -1.64 -12.29
N ALA A 72 10.11 -2.68 -13.10
CA ALA A 72 9.26 -3.86 -13.04
C ALA A 72 9.40 -4.61 -11.71
N VAL A 73 10.62 -4.94 -11.30
CA VAL A 73 10.86 -5.66 -10.05
C VAL A 73 10.33 -4.88 -8.86
N ARG A 74 10.55 -3.56 -8.83
CA ARG A 74 10.03 -2.67 -7.78
C ARG A 74 8.51 -2.74 -7.70
N ASN A 75 7.81 -2.52 -8.81
CA ASN A 75 6.35 -2.46 -8.82
C ASN A 75 5.71 -3.84 -8.59
N LEU A 76 6.29 -4.92 -9.11
CA LEU A 76 5.81 -6.27 -8.84
C LEU A 76 5.99 -6.64 -7.36
N ALA A 77 7.15 -6.34 -6.77
CA ALA A 77 7.39 -6.61 -5.35
C ALA A 77 6.38 -5.87 -4.47
N LEU A 78 6.19 -4.55 -4.67
CA LEU A 78 5.22 -3.77 -3.90
C LEU A 78 3.78 -4.26 -4.15
N GLY A 79 3.43 -4.50 -5.41
CA GLY A 79 2.10 -4.94 -5.83
C GLY A 79 1.70 -6.30 -5.26
N LEU A 80 2.66 -7.20 -5.04
CA LEU A 80 2.43 -8.53 -4.47
C LEU A 80 2.54 -8.57 -2.94
N PHE A 81 3.45 -7.81 -2.34
CA PHE A 81 3.65 -7.83 -0.88
C PHE A 81 2.51 -7.14 -0.11
N LEU A 82 1.93 -6.06 -0.63
CA LEU A 82 0.78 -5.40 0.00
C LEU A 82 -0.42 -6.33 0.25
N PRO A 83 -0.94 -7.06 -0.76
CA PRO A 83 -2.09 -7.93 -0.58
C PRO A 83 -1.72 -9.16 0.26
N LEU A 84 -0.47 -9.63 0.17
CA LEU A 84 0.03 -10.68 1.05
C LEU A 84 -0.07 -10.26 2.54
N LEU A 85 0.45 -9.08 2.87
CA LEU A 85 0.38 -8.54 4.24
C LEU A 85 -1.07 -8.28 4.69
N LEU A 86 -1.95 -7.89 3.77
CA LEU A 86 -3.39 -7.74 4.03
C LEU A 86 -4.03 -9.10 4.40
N VAL A 87 -3.71 -10.17 3.68
CA VAL A 87 -4.21 -11.53 3.95
C VAL A 87 -3.65 -12.08 5.26
N MET A 88 -2.36 -11.86 5.53
CA MET A 88 -1.71 -12.26 6.78
C MET A 88 -2.21 -11.48 8.00
N ARG A 89 -3.02 -10.43 7.80
CA ARG A 89 -3.53 -9.52 8.86
C ARG A 89 -2.40 -8.95 9.73
N ALA A 90 -1.20 -8.81 9.17
CA ALA A 90 -0.01 -8.31 9.86
C ALA A 90 -0.07 -6.78 9.97
N ARG A 91 -1.01 -6.28 10.80
CA ARG A 91 -1.43 -4.88 10.87
C ARG A 91 -0.27 -3.87 10.92
N ARG A 92 0.75 -4.15 11.74
CA ARG A 92 1.94 -3.28 11.87
C ARG A 92 2.77 -3.26 10.59
N ALA A 93 3.17 -4.43 10.09
CA ALA A 93 3.94 -4.55 8.87
C ALA A 93 3.20 -3.98 7.66
N PHE A 94 1.89 -4.21 7.58
CA PHE A 94 1.00 -3.66 6.56
C PHE A 94 0.96 -2.12 6.62
N GLY A 95 0.81 -1.53 7.80
CA GLY A 95 0.86 -0.09 8.00
C GLY A 95 2.20 0.51 7.53
N SER A 96 3.33 -0.04 7.97
CA SER A 96 4.66 0.40 7.54
C SER A 96 4.86 0.28 6.03
N MET A 97 4.36 -0.82 5.43
CA MET A 97 4.45 -1.03 3.99
C MET A 97 3.58 -0.02 3.21
N MET A 98 2.40 0.32 3.72
CA MET A 98 1.57 1.39 3.15
C MET A 98 2.28 2.75 3.20
N VAL A 99 3.01 3.05 4.29
CA VAL A 99 3.83 4.27 4.35
C VAL A 99 4.90 4.26 3.27
N LEU A 100 5.64 3.15 3.16
CA LEU A 100 6.71 3.01 2.17
C LEU A 100 6.17 3.18 0.74
N VAL A 101 5.05 2.54 0.41
CA VAL A 101 4.37 2.71 -0.87
C VAL A 101 3.93 4.15 -1.10
N GLY A 102 3.33 4.79 -0.09
CA GLY A 102 2.91 6.19 -0.18
C GLY A 102 4.09 7.12 -0.48
N LEU A 103 5.22 6.93 0.19
CA LEU A 103 6.43 7.71 -0.04
C LEU A 103 7.04 7.47 -1.43
N ILE A 104 7.11 6.21 -1.88
CA ILE A 104 7.58 5.88 -3.23
C ILE A 104 6.72 6.59 -4.29
N GLN A 105 5.39 6.61 -4.10
CA GLN A 105 4.51 7.33 -5.01
C GLN A 105 4.71 8.85 -4.98
N MET A 106 5.06 9.44 -3.84
CA MET A 106 5.42 10.87 -3.81
C MET A 106 6.71 11.15 -4.60
N PHE A 107 7.71 10.26 -4.52
CA PHE A 107 8.91 10.38 -5.34
C PHE A 107 8.60 10.17 -6.83
N ASP A 108 7.75 9.20 -7.17
CA ASP A 108 7.32 8.97 -8.54
C ASP A 108 6.56 10.20 -9.09
N VAL A 109 5.73 10.88 -8.30
CA VAL A 109 5.09 12.15 -8.69
C VAL A 109 6.12 13.22 -9.04
N ILE A 110 7.17 13.36 -8.24
CA ILE A 110 8.24 14.33 -8.51
C ILE A 110 8.93 13.99 -9.84
N MET A 111 9.26 12.73 -10.06
CA MET A 111 9.87 12.26 -11.30
C MET A 111 8.95 12.45 -12.51
N ASP A 112 7.67 12.10 -12.39
CA ASP A 112 6.68 12.26 -13.47
C ASP A 112 6.45 13.74 -13.82
N CYS A 113 6.54 14.65 -12.84
CA CYS A 113 6.51 16.09 -13.10
C CYS A 113 7.75 16.55 -13.89
N VAL A 114 8.94 16.08 -13.51
CA VAL A 114 10.21 16.41 -14.18
C VAL A 114 10.26 15.87 -15.60
N GLU A 115 9.74 14.67 -15.81
CA GLU A 115 9.68 13.98 -17.11
C GLU A 115 8.47 14.42 -17.96
N GLY A 116 7.62 15.32 -17.45
CA GLY A 116 6.49 15.89 -18.18
C GLY A 116 5.30 14.95 -18.39
N ARG A 117 5.21 13.87 -17.60
CA ARG A 117 4.13 12.86 -17.66
C ARG A 117 2.87 13.31 -16.92
N TRP A 118 2.36 14.49 -17.27
CA TRP A 118 1.25 15.16 -16.57
C TRP A 118 -0.04 14.32 -16.44
N THR A 119 -0.28 13.40 -17.37
CA THR A 119 -1.47 12.53 -17.35
C THR A 119 -1.48 11.57 -16.15
N ILE A 120 -0.32 11.12 -15.67
CA ILE A 120 -0.20 10.10 -14.62
C ILE A 120 -0.12 10.72 -13.22
N VAL A 121 0.50 11.90 -13.13
CA VAL A 121 0.72 12.67 -11.89
C VAL A 121 -0.49 12.71 -10.95
N PRO A 122 -1.71 13.10 -11.36
CA PRO A 122 -2.83 13.22 -10.43
C PRO A 122 -3.24 11.86 -9.82
N GLY A 123 -3.16 10.78 -10.60
CA GLY A 123 -3.50 9.44 -10.13
C GLY A 123 -2.52 8.94 -9.06
N VAL A 124 -1.23 9.07 -9.33
CA VAL A 124 -0.16 8.65 -8.40
C VAL A 124 -0.15 9.53 -7.14
N LEU A 125 -0.43 10.83 -7.28
CA LEU A 125 -0.54 11.73 -6.13
C LEU A 125 -1.69 11.33 -5.20
N VAL A 126 -2.88 11.11 -5.75
CA VAL A 126 -4.05 10.71 -4.96
C VAL A 126 -3.81 9.37 -4.27
N LEU A 127 -3.29 8.38 -4.99
CA LEU A 127 -2.99 7.06 -4.42
C LEU A 127 -1.95 7.17 -3.31
N GLY A 128 -0.86 7.92 -3.51
CA GLY A 128 0.17 8.09 -2.49
C GLY A 128 -0.35 8.74 -1.21
N ILE A 129 -1.17 9.80 -1.34
CA ILE A 129 -1.83 10.43 -0.18
C ILE A 129 -2.76 9.44 0.52
N LEU A 130 -3.58 8.69 -0.23
CA LEU A 130 -4.49 7.71 0.35
C LEU A 130 -3.75 6.58 1.07
N TYR A 131 -2.57 6.16 0.58
CA TYR A 131 -1.73 5.19 1.28
C TYR A 131 -1.17 5.73 2.60
N LEU A 132 -0.74 7.00 2.64
CA LEU A 132 -0.27 7.64 3.88
C LEU A 132 -1.40 7.85 4.91
N ILE A 133 -2.59 8.24 4.45
CA ILE A 133 -3.77 8.35 5.32
C ILE A 133 -4.24 6.97 5.79
N GLY A 134 -4.24 6.00 4.88
CA GLY A 134 -4.60 4.62 5.13
C GLY A 134 -3.69 3.98 6.17
N SER A 135 -2.38 4.24 6.13
CA SER A 135 -1.44 3.72 7.13
C SER A 135 -1.78 4.24 8.53
N ALA A 136 -2.07 5.52 8.70
CA ALA A 136 -2.47 6.10 9.98
C ALA A 136 -3.79 5.50 10.49
N ARG A 137 -4.70 5.18 9.56
CA ARG A 137 -5.95 4.47 9.86
C ARG A 137 -5.82 2.98 10.07
N VAL A 138 -4.67 2.38 9.78
CA VAL A 138 -4.37 0.99 10.13
C VAL A 138 -3.62 0.96 11.45
N THR A 139 -2.61 1.80 11.67
CA THR A 139 -1.79 1.79 12.89
C THR A 139 -2.44 2.52 14.06
N GLY A 140 -3.41 3.41 13.81
CA GLY A 140 -4.08 4.22 14.84
C GLY A 140 -3.35 5.52 15.19
N ALA A 141 -2.16 5.75 14.62
CA ALA A 141 -1.37 6.96 14.80
C ALA A 141 -0.77 7.41 13.45
N PRO A 142 -0.59 8.72 13.22
CA PRO A 142 0.10 9.21 12.03
C PRO A 142 1.52 8.64 11.92
N PHE A 143 1.97 8.35 10.69
CA PHE A 143 3.27 7.72 10.45
C PHE A 143 4.47 8.54 10.95
N TRP A 144 4.32 9.85 11.18
CA TRP A 144 5.37 10.71 11.71
C TRP A 144 5.51 10.64 13.24
N ARG A 145 4.63 9.92 13.95
CA ARG A 145 4.72 9.75 15.41
C ARG A 145 5.42 8.43 15.76
N ARG A 146 6.23 8.42 16.83
CA ARG A 146 6.90 7.20 17.31
C ARG A 146 5.93 6.06 17.62
N GLU A 147 4.72 6.39 18.09
CA GLU A 147 3.64 5.46 18.40
C GLU A 147 3.22 4.57 17.20
N SER A 148 3.42 5.02 15.95
CA SER A 148 3.11 4.19 14.79
C SER A 148 4.14 3.10 14.50
N TRP A 149 5.28 3.11 15.21
CA TRP A 149 6.43 2.23 14.97
C TRP A 149 6.75 1.29 16.17
N SER A 150 6.06 1.43 17.30
CA SER A 150 6.24 0.65 18.55
C SER A 150 5.10 -0.35 18.79
#